data_AF-A0A436F5G5-F1
#
_entry.id   AF-A0A436F5G5-F1
#
_cell.length_a   1.000
_cell.length_b   1.000
_cell.length_c   1.000
_cell.angle_alpha   90.00
_cell.angle_beta   90.00
_cell.angle_gamma   90.00
#
_symmetry.space_group_name_H-M   'P 1'
#
loop_
_entity.id
_entity.type
_entity.pdbx_description
1 polymer ?
#
loop_
_entity_poly.entity_id
_entity_poly.type
_entity_poly.pdbx_seq_one_letter_code
_entity_poly.pdbx_strand_id
1 'polypeptide(L)'
;LERFTEDADGADVAFIYYSGHGIEAGGENYLVPVDADVPSLKDAGTSLVPISAVMEALKKTVPVTIMLLDACRTNPFPADAMVRRSPTASASPIGAGGLEPVRGAKALGNAPAADASLGTVVGFAAEPGHPALDGAAGENSPYASALLRHLAAMKGTEFGSVMRMVTEEVYLDTKAKQRPWINESLRRLLYFGVAPVEPTGDDGLITGERRQLLLTISGLPDPKRAQVELASLQEGVPLDALYGVLKALGTEKIPEDPTDLQKVLDAQAERLKKMMSERAALRTDDPEIKRLVASADKAIGQGAIVTARKFLDDAVGRVEQTNDAVDQAEDLVKQKRLADAAIYARRADASGLVFDYNSAAG
;
A
#
# COMPACT_ATOMS: atom_id res chain seq x y z
N LEU A 1 -10.42 29.14 11.31
CA LEU A 1 -10.36 27.66 11.22
C LEU A 1 -11.73 27.09 10.87
N GLU A 2 -12.80 27.50 11.55
CA GLU A 2 -14.19 27.10 11.20
C GLU A 2 -14.52 27.33 9.72
N ARG A 3 -14.31 28.55 9.21
CA ARG A 3 -14.48 28.85 7.77
C ARG A 3 -13.62 27.96 6.86
N PHE A 4 -12.40 27.62 7.26
CA PHE A 4 -11.56 26.70 6.47
C PHE A 4 -12.13 25.29 6.45
N THR A 5 -12.71 24.83 7.57
CA THR A 5 -13.42 23.56 7.62
C THR A 5 -14.65 23.57 6.72
N GLU A 6 -15.41 24.67 6.68
CA GLU A 6 -16.54 24.82 5.75
C GLU A 6 -16.06 24.82 4.28
N ASP A 7 -15.02 25.58 3.96
CA ASP A 7 -14.44 25.67 2.61
C ASP A 7 -13.81 24.34 2.16
N ALA A 8 -13.42 23.46 3.09
CA ALA A 8 -12.83 22.15 2.80
C ALA A 8 -13.88 21.09 2.43
N ASP A 9 -15.18 21.39 2.55
CA ASP A 9 -16.23 20.45 2.16
C ASP A 9 -16.12 20.10 0.66
N GLY A 10 -16.18 18.79 0.36
CA GLY A 10 -15.96 18.25 -0.98
C GLY A 10 -14.49 18.16 -1.44
N ALA A 11 -13.50 18.54 -0.62
CA ALA A 11 -12.08 18.34 -0.93
C ALA A 11 -11.61 16.93 -0.57
N ASP A 12 -10.65 16.38 -1.33
CA ASP A 12 -10.02 15.09 -1.02
C ASP A 12 -9.06 15.17 0.18
N VAL A 13 -8.41 16.33 0.34
CA VAL A 13 -7.39 16.58 1.35
C VAL A 13 -7.55 17.98 1.95
N ALA A 14 -7.57 18.09 3.28
CA ALA A 14 -7.35 19.34 3.99
C ALA A 14 -5.92 19.38 4.51
N PHE A 15 -5.19 20.44 4.14
CA PHE A 15 -3.80 20.64 4.55
C PHE A 15 -3.69 21.92 5.40
N ILE A 16 -3.19 21.79 6.62
CA ILE A 16 -2.87 22.89 7.52
C ILE A 16 -1.36 22.90 7.75
N TYR A 17 -0.75 24.06 7.55
CA TYR A 17 0.58 24.36 8.06
C TYR A 17 0.45 25.48 9.10
N TYR A 18 1.03 25.27 10.28
CA TYR A 18 1.06 26.24 11.36
C TYR A 18 2.50 26.49 11.79
N SER A 19 2.89 27.76 11.90
CA SER A 19 4.16 28.18 12.49
C SER A 19 3.89 29.16 13.62
N GLY A 20 4.47 28.91 14.80
CA GLY A 20 4.23 29.71 16.00
C GLY A 20 4.43 28.94 17.29
N HIS A 21 3.80 29.39 18.38
CA HIS A 21 3.89 28.71 19.68
C HIS A 21 2.84 27.62 19.82
N GLY A 22 3.23 26.50 20.43
CA GLY A 22 2.33 25.41 20.79
C GLY A 22 2.67 24.87 22.18
N ILE A 23 1.66 24.46 22.93
CA ILE A 23 1.82 23.95 24.29
C ILE A 23 1.03 22.66 24.50
N GLU A 24 1.48 21.86 25.45
CA GLU A 24 0.74 20.72 25.98
C GLU A 24 0.25 21.05 27.39
N ALA A 25 -1.01 20.76 27.68
CA ALA A 25 -1.56 20.85 29.02
C ALA A 25 -2.61 19.76 29.27
N GLY A 26 -2.36 18.90 30.25
CA GLY A 26 -3.31 17.86 30.66
C GLY A 26 -3.54 16.76 29.61
N GLY A 27 -2.53 16.48 28.79
CA GLY A 27 -2.55 15.45 27.73
C GLY A 27 -3.12 15.93 26.39
N GLU A 28 -3.34 17.24 26.22
CA GLU A 28 -3.87 17.84 25.01
C GLU A 28 -2.94 18.93 24.48
N ASN A 29 -2.83 19.02 23.15
CA ASN A 29 -2.00 20.01 22.48
C ASN A 29 -2.83 21.21 22.03
N TYR A 30 -2.28 22.41 22.24
CA TYR A 30 -2.90 23.68 21.87
C TYR A 30 -1.98 24.52 21.00
N LEU A 31 -2.57 25.18 20.00
CA LEU A 31 -1.95 26.30 19.31
C LEU A 31 -2.21 27.57 20.12
N VAL A 32 -1.23 28.47 20.17
CA VAL A 32 -1.28 29.72 20.94
C VAL A 32 -1.47 30.90 19.99
N PRO A 33 -2.66 31.53 19.94
CA PRO A 33 -2.90 32.76 19.21
C PRO A 33 -2.08 33.94 19.73
N VAL A 34 -1.85 34.94 18.88
CA VAL A 34 -1.07 36.14 19.20
C VAL A 34 -1.74 37.05 20.24
N ASP A 35 -3.05 36.92 20.41
CA ASP A 35 -3.89 37.65 21.37
C ASP A 35 -4.17 36.85 22.66
N ALA A 36 -3.52 35.69 22.85
CA ALA A 36 -3.58 34.95 24.09
C ALA A 36 -2.92 35.74 25.23
N ASP A 37 -3.65 35.98 26.32
CA ASP A 37 -3.15 36.69 27.49
C ASP A 37 -2.15 35.83 28.29
N VAL A 38 -0.87 35.96 27.95
CA VAL A 38 0.25 35.14 28.44
C VAL A 38 0.41 35.11 29.97
N PRO A 39 0.18 36.20 30.73
CA PRO A 39 0.32 36.23 32.18
C PRO A 39 -0.88 35.69 32.97
N SER A 40 -2.06 35.51 32.36
CA SER A 40 -3.28 35.15 33.09
C SER A 40 -4.02 33.95 32.48
N LEU A 41 -3.35 32.78 32.48
CA LEU A 41 -4.00 31.53 32.05
C LEU A 41 -5.17 31.07 32.96
N LYS A 42 -5.58 31.88 33.96
CA LYS A 42 -6.79 31.65 34.77
C LYS A 42 -8.06 31.57 33.92
N ASP A 43 -8.07 32.17 32.72
CA ASP A 43 -9.18 32.17 31.75
C ASP A 43 -8.81 31.52 30.38
N ALA A 44 -7.67 30.82 30.28
CA ALA A 44 -7.08 30.28 29.04
C ALA A 44 -7.94 29.33 28.20
N GLY A 45 -9.05 28.82 28.75
CA GLY A 45 -9.96 27.94 28.02
C GLY A 45 -10.65 28.59 26.83
N THR A 46 -10.62 29.93 26.71
CA THR A 46 -11.27 30.66 25.60
C THR A 46 -10.31 31.25 24.55
N SER A 47 -9.00 31.29 24.82
CA SER A 47 -8.02 31.91 23.91
C SER A 47 -7.05 30.93 23.25
N LEU A 48 -7.06 29.64 23.63
CA LEU A 48 -6.19 28.62 23.03
C LEU A 48 -6.97 27.74 22.05
N VAL A 49 -6.31 27.28 21.00
CA VAL A 49 -6.94 26.44 19.98
C VAL A 49 -6.52 24.97 20.18
N PRO A 50 -7.40 24.08 20.66
CA PRO A 50 -7.08 22.67 20.81
C PRO A 50 -6.90 22.01 19.43
N ILE A 51 -5.75 21.37 19.22
CA ILE A 51 -5.44 20.67 17.97
C ILE A 51 -6.43 19.54 17.72
N SER A 52 -6.82 18.81 18.77
CA SER A 52 -7.80 17.71 18.67
C SER A 52 -9.15 18.16 18.11
N ALA A 53 -9.64 19.34 18.48
CA ALA A 53 -10.92 19.86 17.98
C ALA A 53 -10.84 20.19 16.47
N VAL A 54 -9.74 20.82 16.04
CA VAL A 54 -9.51 21.12 14.61
C VAL A 54 -9.39 19.83 13.80
N MET A 55 -8.65 18.85 14.32
CA MET A 55 -8.49 17.54 13.69
C MET A 55 -9.82 16.79 13.62
N GLU A 56 -10.64 16.80 14.68
CA GLU A 56 -11.94 16.12 14.69
C GLU A 56 -12.92 16.77 13.69
N ALA A 57 -12.94 18.10 13.61
CA ALA A 57 -13.78 18.83 12.67
C ALA A 57 -13.39 18.46 11.22
N LEU A 58 -12.10 18.52 10.87
CA LEU A 58 -11.65 18.21 9.51
C LEU A 58 -11.79 16.73 9.14
N LYS A 59 -11.58 15.80 10.08
CA LYS A 59 -11.77 14.36 9.83
C LYS A 59 -13.21 14.00 9.44
N LYS A 60 -14.19 14.80 9.88
CA LYS A 60 -15.61 14.63 9.50
C LYS A 60 -15.92 15.22 8.13
N THR A 61 -15.13 16.18 7.67
CA THR A 61 -15.36 16.91 6.42
C THR A 61 -14.59 16.33 5.23
N VAL A 62 -13.32 15.98 5.40
CA VAL A 62 -12.45 15.51 4.30
C VAL A 62 -11.96 14.08 4.51
N PRO A 63 -11.69 13.35 3.42
CA PRO A 63 -11.07 12.03 3.50
C PRO A 63 -9.70 12.05 4.17
N VAL A 64 -8.82 12.98 3.82
CA VAL A 64 -7.46 13.05 4.37
C VAL A 64 -7.23 14.40 5.07
N THR A 65 -6.81 14.36 6.33
CA THR A 65 -6.38 15.56 7.08
C THR A 65 -4.88 15.54 7.31
N ILE A 66 -4.18 16.59 6.88
CA ILE A 66 -2.75 16.77 7.09
C ILE A 66 -2.54 18.05 7.91
N MET A 67 -1.83 17.94 9.01
CA MET A 67 -1.43 19.08 9.84
C MET A 67 0.08 19.05 10.06
N LEU A 68 0.79 20.06 9.55
CA LEU A 68 2.23 20.24 9.74
C LEU A 68 2.47 21.39 10.72
N LEU A 69 3.21 21.11 11.79
CA LEU A 69 3.41 22.00 12.92
C LEU A 69 4.89 22.40 13.01
N ASP A 70 5.16 23.64 12.66
CA ASP A 70 6.45 24.31 12.76
C ASP A 70 6.50 25.20 14.01
N ALA A 71 6.38 24.53 15.15
CA ALA A 71 6.23 25.18 16.44
C ALA A 71 7.26 24.65 17.44
N CYS A 72 7.77 25.55 18.26
CA CYS A 72 8.71 25.19 19.32
C CYS A 72 8.06 24.26 20.34
N ARG A 73 8.77 23.18 20.67
CA ARG A 73 8.50 22.28 21.80
C ARG A 73 9.18 22.79 23.08
N THR A 74 9.06 24.10 23.32
CA THR A 74 9.52 24.75 24.55
C THR A 74 8.36 25.58 25.08
N ASN A 75 8.05 25.42 26.36
CA ASN A 75 6.96 26.15 27.00
C ASN A 75 7.34 27.65 27.13
N PRO A 76 6.63 28.58 26.47
CA PRO A 76 6.89 30.01 26.62
C PRO A 76 6.27 30.59 27.92
N PHE A 77 5.53 29.79 28.68
CA PHE A 77 4.84 30.21 29.90
C PHE A 77 5.67 29.89 31.16
N PRO A 78 5.44 30.63 32.27
CA PRO A 78 6.04 30.30 33.57
C PRO A 78 5.79 28.85 34.01
N ALA A 79 6.70 28.26 34.78
CA ALA A 79 6.59 26.85 35.19
C ALA A 79 5.36 26.54 36.08
N ASP A 80 4.77 27.55 36.72
CA ASP A 80 3.56 27.47 37.53
C ASP A 80 2.27 27.79 36.75
N ALA A 81 2.39 28.00 35.44
CA ALA A 81 1.27 28.22 34.55
C ALA A 81 0.32 27.02 34.50
N MET A 82 -0.98 27.30 34.59
CA MET A 82 -2.04 26.29 34.63
C MET A 82 -3.13 26.62 33.62
N VAL A 83 -3.58 25.63 32.86
CA VAL A 83 -4.65 25.76 31.85
C VAL A 83 -5.94 25.16 32.39
N ARG A 84 -7.05 25.90 32.28
CA ARG A 84 -8.40 25.40 32.53
C ARG A 84 -9.11 25.12 31.21
N ARG A 85 -9.54 23.87 31.01
CA ARG A 85 -10.23 23.43 29.79
C ARG A 85 -11.67 23.96 29.67
N SER A 86 -12.26 24.39 30.77
CA SER A 86 -13.55 25.08 30.83
C SER A 86 -13.63 25.89 32.13
N PRO A 87 -14.59 26.83 32.26
CA PRO A 87 -14.77 27.60 33.50
C PRO A 87 -14.99 26.74 34.75
N THR A 88 -15.45 25.49 34.57
CA THR A 88 -15.75 24.54 35.64
C THR A 88 -14.72 23.41 35.78
N ALA A 89 -13.73 23.33 34.89
CA ALA A 89 -12.72 22.26 34.91
C ALA A 89 -11.57 22.57 35.88
N SER A 90 -11.01 21.51 36.47
CA SER A 90 -9.77 21.59 37.24
C SER A 90 -8.62 22.08 36.36
N ALA A 91 -7.81 22.98 36.89
CA ALA A 91 -6.63 23.50 36.20
C ALA A 91 -5.55 22.42 36.07
N SER A 92 -4.89 22.34 34.92
CA SER A 92 -3.82 21.39 34.62
C SER A 92 -2.52 22.13 34.34
N PRO A 93 -1.36 21.65 34.82
CA PRO A 93 -0.07 22.30 34.55
C PRO A 93 0.28 22.22 33.06
N ILE A 94 1.03 23.20 32.56
CA ILE A 94 1.61 23.16 31.22
C ILE A 94 2.86 22.28 31.23
N GLY A 95 2.95 21.35 30.28
CA GLY A 95 4.12 20.50 30.09
C GLY A 95 5.37 21.31 29.72
N ALA A 96 6.52 20.91 30.24
CA ALA A 96 7.78 21.62 29.99
C ALA A 96 8.24 21.57 28.51
N GLY A 97 7.79 20.55 27.76
CA GLY A 97 8.22 20.23 26.40
C GLY A 97 7.37 20.81 25.27
N GLY A 98 6.55 21.83 25.51
CA GLY A 98 5.66 22.38 24.46
C GLY A 98 4.72 21.31 23.88
N LEU A 99 4.57 21.23 22.55
CA LEU A 99 3.75 20.18 21.92
C LEU A 99 4.29 18.77 22.18
N GLU A 100 3.41 17.83 22.53
CA GLU A 100 3.73 16.41 22.68
C GLU A 100 3.23 15.59 21.47
N PRO A 101 3.71 14.36 21.23
CA PRO A 101 3.03 13.46 20.30
C PRO A 101 1.56 13.33 20.71
N VAL A 102 0.66 13.47 19.74
CA VAL A 102 -0.75 13.16 19.96
C VAL A 102 -0.81 11.69 20.37
N ARG A 103 -1.06 11.43 21.66
CA ARG A 103 -1.20 10.08 22.18
C ARG A 103 -2.48 9.49 21.60
N GLY A 104 -2.33 8.77 20.50
CA GLY A 104 -3.42 8.04 19.89
C GLY A 104 -4.00 7.05 20.90
N ALA A 105 -5.34 7.03 20.95
CA ALA A 105 -6.21 6.09 21.64
C ALA A 105 -6.42 6.28 23.16
N LYS A 106 -7.35 7.20 23.50
CA LYS A 106 -8.51 6.69 24.25
C LYS A 106 -9.13 5.63 23.33
N ALA A 107 -9.18 4.38 23.79
CA ALA A 107 -9.70 3.25 23.01
C ALA A 107 -10.91 3.68 22.19
N LEU A 108 -10.91 3.34 20.89
CA LEU A 108 -12.10 3.35 20.04
C LEU A 108 -13.13 2.42 20.66
N GLY A 109 -13.81 2.89 21.70
CA GLY A 109 -15.04 2.30 22.18
C GLY A 109 -16.10 2.63 21.15
N ASN A 110 -16.38 1.65 20.28
CA ASN A 110 -17.61 1.52 19.50
C ASN A 110 -18.13 2.81 18.82
N ALA A 111 -17.25 3.65 18.29
CA ALA A 111 -17.69 4.65 17.33
C ALA A 111 -17.81 3.95 15.96
N PRO A 112 -19.00 3.95 15.32
CA PRO A 112 -19.10 3.43 13.96
C PRO A 112 -18.09 4.18 13.11
N ALA A 113 -17.28 3.44 12.35
CA ALA A 113 -16.37 4.03 11.39
C ALA A 113 -17.21 4.94 10.48
N ALA A 114 -17.04 6.26 10.59
CA ALA A 114 -17.53 7.13 9.54
C ALA A 114 -16.73 6.74 8.28
N ASP A 115 -17.43 6.15 7.30
CA ASP A 115 -16.90 5.55 6.07
C ASP A 115 -16.08 6.52 5.18
N ALA A 116 -15.93 7.79 5.57
CA ALA A 116 -15.32 8.84 4.76
C ALA A 116 -13.82 9.10 5.01
N SER A 117 -13.30 8.94 6.24
CA SER A 117 -11.91 9.36 6.54
C SER A 117 -10.87 8.32 6.12
N LEU A 118 -10.04 8.62 5.13
CA LEU A 118 -8.93 7.78 4.67
C LEU A 118 -7.68 7.85 5.56
N GLY A 119 -7.66 8.70 6.59
CA GLY A 119 -6.61 8.76 7.61
C GLY A 119 -6.09 10.16 7.85
N THR A 120 -5.14 10.30 8.77
CA THR A 120 -4.58 11.60 9.14
C THR A 120 -3.06 11.59 9.24
N VAL A 121 -2.46 12.73 8.95
CA VAL A 121 -1.03 12.99 9.15
C VAL A 121 -0.87 14.17 10.09
N VAL A 122 -0.05 14.01 11.12
CA VAL A 122 0.44 15.11 11.95
C VAL A 122 1.96 15.12 11.90
N GLY A 123 2.54 16.11 11.22
CA GLY A 123 3.98 16.35 11.15
C GLY A 123 4.41 17.43 12.13
N PHE A 124 5.57 17.25 12.75
CA PHE A 124 6.20 18.20 13.67
C PHE A 124 7.59 18.54 13.16
N ALA A 125 7.99 19.81 13.25
CA ALA A 125 9.31 20.27 12.84
C ALA A 125 10.47 19.65 13.64
N ALA A 126 10.21 19.20 14.87
CA ALA A 126 11.18 18.55 15.74
C ALA A 126 10.58 17.34 16.48
N GLU A 127 11.46 16.42 16.86
CA GLU A 127 11.15 15.23 17.64
C GLU A 127 10.71 15.57 19.08
N PRO A 128 10.02 14.66 19.78
CA PRO A 128 9.47 14.93 21.09
C PRO A 128 10.56 15.35 22.10
N GLY A 129 10.28 16.42 22.86
CA GLY A 129 11.22 16.96 23.84
C GLY A 129 12.37 17.81 23.28
N HIS A 130 12.45 18.00 21.96
CA HIS A 130 13.48 18.82 21.31
C HIS A 130 12.87 20.07 20.64
N PRO A 131 13.51 21.25 20.77
CA PRO A 131 13.02 22.48 20.15
C PRO A 131 13.13 22.42 18.61
N ALA A 132 12.18 23.04 17.93
CA ALA A 132 12.34 23.41 16.53
C ALA A 132 13.20 24.68 16.45
N LEU A 133 14.13 24.74 15.50
CA LEU A 133 14.98 25.90 15.29
C LEU A 133 14.28 26.91 14.37
N ASP A 134 14.44 28.18 14.70
CA ASP A 134 14.12 29.27 13.79
C ASP A 134 15.20 29.43 12.72
N GLY A 135 14.82 30.07 11.61
CA GLY A 135 15.76 30.54 10.61
C GLY A 135 16.59 31.73 11.10
N ALA A 136 17.57 32.17 10.30
CA ALA A 136 18.17 33.48 10.52
C ALA A 136 17.11 34.59 10.40
N ALA A 137 17.38 35.77 10.96
CA ALA A 137 16.43 36.88 10.91
C ALA A 137 16.04 37.22 9.46
N GLY A 138 14.74 37.08 9.15
CA GLY A 138 14.19 37.28 7.80
C GLY A 138 14.19 36.05 6.89
N GLU A 139 14.67 34.91 7.37
CA GLU A 139 14.66 33.63 6.64
C GLU A 139 13.58 32.68 7.17
N ASN A 140 13.24 31.68 6.36
CA ASN A 140 12.35 30.59 6.75
C ASN A 140 13.04 29.70 7.80
N SER A 141 12.25 29.04 8.66
CA SER A 141 12.76 27.95 9.50
C SER A 141 13.40 26.84 8.63
N PRO A 142 14.29 26.01 9.18
CA PRO A 142 14.79 24.84 8.46
C PRO A 142 13.67 23.91 7.97
N TYR A 143 12.61 23.75 8.77
CA TYR A 143 11.47 22.90 8.40
C TYR A 143 10.65 23.49 7.25
N ALA A 144 10.31 24.78 7.31
CA ALA A 144 9.65 25.50 6.23
C ALA A 144 10.49 25.52 4.94
N SER A 145 11.80 25.74 5.06
CA SER A 145 12.74 25.73 3.93
C SER A 145 12.78 24.36 3.25
N ALA A 146 12.88 23.28 4.04
CA ALA A 146 12.88 21.92 3.53
C ALA A 146 11.53 21.54 2.89
N LEU A 147 10.41 21.94 3.49
CA LEU A 147 9.08 21.76 2.90
C LEU A 147 8.99 22.47 1.54
N LEU A 148 9.32 23.77 1.45
CA LEU A 148 9.26 24.51 0.18
C LEU A 148 10.13 23.87 -0.91
N ARG A 149 11.30 23.34 -0.54
CA ARG A 149 12.20 22.65 -1.47
C ARG A 149 11.60 21.35 -2.01
N HIS A 150 11.02 20.53 -1.13
CA HIS A 150 10.66 19.14 -1.45
C HIS A 150 9.18 18.94 -1.79
N LEU A 151 8.27 19.83 -1.36
CA LEU A 151 6.84 19.77 -1.72
C LEU A 151 6.64 19.81 -3.25
N ALA A 152 7.51 20.50 -3.99
CA ALA A 152 7.47 20.53 -5.46
C ALA A 152 7.73 19.15 -6.10
N ALA A 153 8.44 18.25 -5.41
CA ALA A 153 8.74 16.89 -5.85
C ALA A 153 7.55 15.94 -5.73
N MET A 154 6.42 16.37 -5.15
CA MET A 154 5.21 15.55 -5.01
C MET A 154 4.57 15.13 -6.35
N LYS A 155 4.98 15.74 -7.47
CA LYS A 155 4.61 15.31 -8.82
C LYS A 155 5.19 13.92 -9.12
N GLY A 156 4.45 12.88 -8.74
CA GLY A 156 4.83 11.48 -8.94
C GLY A 156 5.60 10.85 -7.78
N THR A 157 5.85 11.59 -6.68
CA THR A 157 6.47 11.05 -5.45
C THR A 157 5.42 10.94 -4.36
N GLU A 158 5.41 9.80 -3.67
CA GLU A 158 4.50 9.52 -2.55
C GLU A 158 4.79 10.47 -1.36
N PHE A 159 3.73 10.94 -0.69
CA PHE A 159 3.78 11.98 0.34
C PHE A 159 4.74 11.62 1.48
N GLY A 160 4.68 10.42 2.04
CA GLY A 160 5.58 9.95 3.09
C GLY A 160 7.05 9.94 2.66
N SER A 161 7.32 9.68 1.38
CA SER A 161 8.66 9.74 0.80
C SER A 161 9.16 11.17 0.67
N VAL A 162 8.31 12.10 0.25
CA VAL A 162 8.64 13.54 0.28
C VAL A 162 8.90 14.01 1.71
N MET A 163 8.06 13.61 2.66
CA MET A 163 8.25 13.98 4.05
C MET A 163 9.52 13.38 4.66
N ARG A 164 9.94 12.18 4.22
CA ARG A 164 11.24 11.62 4.59
C ARG A 164 12.40 12.46 4.05
N MET A 165 12.31 12.96 2.81
CA MET A 165 13.30 13.90 2.26
C MET A 165 13.34 15.20 3.08
N VAL A 166 12.18 15.74 3.46
CA VAL A 166 12.08 16.91 4.36
C VAL A 166 12.79 16.63 5.69
N THR A 167 12.55 15.46 6.30
CA THR A 167 13.21 15.06 7.56
C THR A 167 14.73 15.03 7.42
N GLU A 168 15.25 14.39 6.38
CA GLU A 168 16.70 14.28 6.17
C GLU A 168 17.34 15.63 5.80
N GLU A 169 16.65 16.48 5.03
CA GLU A 169 17.13 17.84 4.72
C GLU A 169 17.26 18.69 5.99
N VAL A 170 16.23 18.70 6.85
CA VAL A 170 16.29 19.42 8.13
C VAL A 170 17.41 18.86 9.01
N TYR A 171 17.54 17.53 9.07
CA TYR A 171 18.60 16.89 9.84
C TYR A 171 19.99 17.34 9.37
N LEU A 172 20.22 17.42 8.06
CA LEU A 172 21.49 17.86 7.49
C LEU A 172 21.74 19.36 7.68
N ASP A 173 20.77 20.21 7.32
CA ASP A 173 20.88 21.67 7.40
C ASP A 173 21.09 22.15 8.84
N THR A 174 20.50 21.45 9.80
CA THR A 174 20.67 21.76 11.23
C THR A 174 21.87 21.07 11.87
N LYS A 175 22.67 20.33 11.10
CA LYS A 175 23.84 19.57 11.59
C LYS A 175 23.46 18.59 12.71
N ALA A 176 22.42 17.81 12.47
CA ALA A 176 21.83 16.83 13.38
C ALA A 176 21.22 17.40 14.67
N LYS A 177 20.94 18.71 14.74
CA LYS A 177 20.35 19.35 15.92
C LYS A 177 18.84 19.27 15.98
N GLN A 178 18.19 19.07 14.83
CA GLN A 178 16.75 18.99 14.71
C GLN A 178 16.39 17.85 13.78
N ARG A 179 15.38 17.07 14.17
CA ARG A 179 14.84 15.99 13.36
C ARG A 179 13.32 16.06 13.36
N PRO A 180 12.67 16.28 12.20
CA PRO A 180 11.22 16.25 12.12
C PRO A 180 10.61 14.90 12.51
N TRP A 181 9.40 14.93 13.06
CA TRP A 181 8.66 13.75 13.51
C TRP A 181 7.27 13.70 12.85
N ILE A 182 6.81 12.52 12.46
CA ILE A 182 5.53 12.35 11.75
C ILE A 182 4.72 11.23 12.38
N ASN A 183 3.45 11.51 12.66
CA ASN A 183 2.44 10.54 13.04
C ASN A 183 1.45 10.39 11.90
N GLU A 184 1.31 9.18 11.36
CA GLU A 184 0.51 8.92 10.17
C GLU A 184 -0.43 7.73 10.39
N SER A 185 -1.67 7.86 9.93
CA SER A 185 -2.69 6.80 9.90
C SER A 185 -3.35 6.65 8.53
N LEU A 186 -2.66 7.06 7.46
CA LEU A 186 -3.20 6.95 6.09
C LEU A 186 -3.45 5.48 5.73
N ARG A 187 -4.63 5.21 5.19
CA ARG A 187 -5.06 3.88 4.72
C ARG A 187 -4.72 3.64 3.25
N ARG A 188 -4.14 4.63 2.57
CA ARG A 188 -3.74 4.60 1.15
C ARG A 188 -2.50 5.46 0.95
N LEU A 189 -1.71 5.13 -0.07
CA LEU A 189 -0.61 5.98 -0.52
C LEU A 189 -1.17 7.31 -1.03
N LEU A 190 -0.62 8.42 -0.53
CA LEU A 190 -1.03 9.75 -0.93
C LEU A 190 -0.04 10.35 -1.92
N TYR A 191 -0.54 10.91 -3.01
CA TYR A 191 0.24 11.61 -4.02
C TYR A 191 -0.42 12.95 -4.31
N PHE A 192 0.38 14.02 -4.46
CA PHE A 192 -0.13 15.32 -4.89
C PHE A 192 0.31 15.61 -6.32
N GLY A 193 -0.63 15.66 -7.25
CA GLY A 193 -0.37 15.93 -8.66
C GLY A 193 -0.61 14.71 -9.56
N VAL A 194 0.20 14.57 -10.62
CA VAL A 194 0.02 13.52 -11.63
C VAL A 194 0.21 12.15 -10.98
N ALA A 195 -0.74 11.25 -11.19
CA ALA A 195 -0.61 9.86 -10.80
C ALA A 195 0.72 9.29 -11.32
N PRO A 196 1.41 8.43 -10.55
CA PRO A 196 2.61 7.77 -11.07
C PRO A 196 2.27 7.13 -12.41
N VAL A 197 3.19 7.21 -13.37
CA VAL A 197 3.01 6.54 -14.67
C VAL A 197 2.73 5.08 -14.37
N GLU A 198 1.50 4.65 -14.61
CA GLU A 198 1.14 3.26 -14.44
C GLU A 198 2.02 2.47 -15.41
N PRO A 199 2.71 1.41 -14.96
CA PRO A 199 3.36 0.52 -15.90
C PRO A 199 2.33 0.10 -16.96
N THR A 200 2.75 0.01 -18.22
CA THR A 200 1.88 -0.40 -19.33
C THR A 200 2.12 -1.86 -19.69
N GLY A 201 1.20 -2.47 -20.43
CA GLY A 201 1.31 -3.88 -20.81
C GLY A 201 1.11 -4.81 -19.62
N ASP A 202 1.70 -6.00 -19.68
CA ASP A 202 1.50 -7.05 -18.68
C ASP A 202 1.83 -6.58 -17.26
N ASP A 203 2.95 -5.86 -17.09
CA ASP A 203 3.40 -5.33 -15.81
C ASP A 203 2.43 -4.29 -15.22
N GLY A 204 1.73 -3.55 -16.08
CA GLY A 204 0.69 -2.62 -15.70
C GLY A 204 -0.49 -3.31 -15.05
N LEU A 205 -1.02 -4.32 -15.74
CA LEU A 205 -2.15 -5.10 -15.28
C LEU A 205 -1.84 -5.77 -13.93
N ILE A 206 -0.66 -6.39 -13.82
CA ILE A 206 -0.21 -7.03 -12.59
C ILE A 206 -0.09 -6.01 -11.45
N THR A 207 0.57 -4.88 -11.70
CA THR A 207 0.79 -3.85 -10.68
C THR A 207 -0.52 -3.25 -10.20
N GLY A 208 -1.48 -3.00 -11.11
CA GLY A 208 -2.80 -2.47 -10.79
C GLY A 208 -3.56 -3.37 -9.83
N GLU A 209 -3.65 -4.67 -10.13
CA GLU A 209 -4.33 -5.62 -9.23
C GLU A 209 -3.56 -5.83 -7.92
N ARG A 210 -2.23 -5.88 -7.95
CA ARG A 210 -1.39 -5.99 -6.76
C ARG A 210 -1.66 -4.83 -5.78
N ARG A 211 -1.76 -3.60 -6.27
CA ARG A 211 -2.09 -2.44 -5.40
C ARG A 211 -3.44 -2.60 -4.72
N GLN A 212 -4.46 -3.05 -5.44
CA GLN A 212 -5.77 -3.33 -4.85
C GLN A 212 -5.68 -4.43 -3.79
N LEU A 213 -4.91 -5.49 -4.05
CA LEU A 213 -4.69 -6.55 -3.08
C LEU A 213 -4.07 -6.02 -1.78
N LEU A 214 -3.01 -5.21 -1.88
CA LEU A 214 -2.35 -4.63 -0.72
C LEU A 214 -3.31 -3.79 0.13
N LEU A 215 -4.22 -3.04 -0.50
CA LEU A 215 -5.27 -2.30 0.20
C LEU A 215 -6.29 -3.23 0.88
N THR A 216 -6.69 -4.33 0.23
CA THR A 216 -7.54 -5.35 0.84
C THR A 216 -6.86 -6.00 2.06
N ILE A 217 -5.58 -6.36 1.94
CA ILE A 217 -4.81 -6.94 3.06
C ILE A 217 -4.73 -5.95 4.22
N SER A 218 -4.48 -4.66 3.93
CA SER A 218 -4.44 -3.59 4.94
C SER A 218 -5.74 -3.49 5.75
N GLY A 219 -6.90 -3.73 5.13
CA GLY A 219 -8.21 -3.75 5.79
C GLY A 219 -8.57 -5.07 6.49
N LEU A 220 -7.78 -6.14 6.36
CA LEU A 220 -8.09 -7.44 6.93
C LEU A 220 -7.75 -7.51 8.44
N PRO A 221 -8.65 -8.02 9.31
CA PRO A 221 -8.37 -8.20 10.74
C PRO A 221 -7.20 -9.15 11.02
N ASP A 222 -6.40 -8.88 12.06
CA ASP A 222 -5.19 -9.64 12.40
C ASP A 222 -5.41 -11.15 12.61
N PRO A 223 -6.51 -11.63 13.24
CA PRO A 223 -6.74 -13.07 13.36
C PRO A 223 -6.86 -13.76 11.99
N LYS A 224 -7.50 -13.11 11.02
CA LYS A 224 -7.64 -13.65 9.66
C LYS A 224 -6.30 -13.62 8.91
N ARG A 225 -5.47 -12.60 9.15
CA ARG A 225 -4.09 -12.55 8.59
C ARG A 225 -3.23 -13.71 9.07
N ALA A 226 -3.24 -13.98 10.38
CA ALA A 226 -2.48 -15.07 10.97
C ALA A 226 -2.85 -16.44 10.39
N GLN A 227 -4.14 -16.67 10.08
CA GLN A 227 -4.58 -17.91 9.43
C GLN A 227 -4.08 -18.06 8.00
N VAL A 228 -4.07 -16.96 7.22
CA VAL A 228 -3.50 -16.96 5.87
C VAL A 228 -2.00 -17.22 5.90
N GLU A 229 -1.28 -16.60 6.83
CA GLU A 229 0.15 -16.82 7.04
C GLU A 229 0.46 -18.27 7.43
N LEU A 230 -0.33 -18.84 8.34
CA LEU A 230 -0.18 -20.23 8.75
C LEU A 230 -0.39 -21.20 7.59
N ALA A 231 -1.46 -21.03 6.81
CA ALA A 231 -1.76 -21.89 5.66
C ALA A 231 -0.67 -21.78 4.57
N SER A 232 -0.20 -20.56 4.30
CA SER A 232 0.92 -20.32 3.37
C SER A 232 2.20 -21.04 3.80
N LEU A 233 2.54 -20.97 5.09
CA LEU A 233 3.71 -21.63 5.66
C LEU A 233 3.58 -23.16 5.65
N GLN A 234 2.41 -23.70 5.99
CA GLN A 234 2.17 -25.15 6.04
C GLN A 234 2.29 -25.79 4.66
N GLU A 235 1.72 -25.15 3.64
CA GLU A 235 1.71 -25.67 2.28
C GLU A 235 2.91 -25.26 1.43
N GLY A 236 3.73 -24.32 1.92
CA GLY A 236 4.89 -23.80 1.21
C GLY A 236 4.52 -22.99 -0.05
N VAL A 237 3.37 -22.33 -0.03
CA VAL A 237 2.89 -21.49 -1.14
C VAL A 237 3.17 -20.00 -0.88
N PRO A 238 3.38 -19.18 -1.93
CA PRO A 238 3.60 -17.75 -1.74
C PRO A 238 2.43 -17.07 -1.01
N LEU A 239 2.77 -16.28 0.01
CA LEU A 239 1.79 -15.59 0.83
C LEU A 239 0.92 -14.63 0.02
N ASP A 240 1.54 -13.85 -0.87
CA ASP A 240 0.86 -12.93 -1.79
C ASP A 240 -0.20 -13.64 -2.63
N ALA A 241 0.12 -14.83 -3.14
CA ALA A 241 -0.77 -15.62 -3.99
C ALA A 241 -2.00 -16.10 -3.20
N LEU A 242 -1.83 -16.55 -1.96
CA LEU A 242 -2.94 -17.01 -1.12
C LEU A 242 -3.88 -15.85 -0.73
N TYR A 243 -3.33 -14.68 -0.39
CA TYR A 243 -4.13 -13.47 -0.21
C TYR A 243 -4.87 -13.07 -1.50
N GLY A 244 -4.20 -13.18 -2.65
CA GLY A 244 -4.79 -12.94 -3.96
C GLY A 244 -6.00 -13.85 -4.23
N VAL A 245 -5.88 -15.14 -3.90
CA VAL A 245 -6.97 -16.11 -4.04
C VAL A 245 -8.14 -15.74 -3.13
N LEU A 246 -7.86 -15.39 -1.86
CA LEU A 246 -8.88 -14.97 -0.92
C LEU A 246 -9.65 -13.73 -1.40
N LYS A 247 -8.94 -12.74 -1.94
CA LYS A 247 -9.56 -11.56 -2.58
C LYS A 247 -10.43 -11.97 -3.78
N ALA A 248 -9.92 -12.86 -4.65
CA ALA A 248 -10.62 -13.30 -5.85
C ALA A 248 -11.89 -14.13 -5.56
N LEU A 249 -11.96 -14.81 -4.41
CA LEU A 249 -13.19 -15.46 -3.93
C LEU A 249 -14.32 -14.44 -3.64
N GLY A 250 -13.96 -13.20 -3.32
CA GLY A 250 -14.87 -12.12 -2.94
C GLY A 250 -15.17 -12.14 -1.45
N THR A 251 -15.28 -10.94 -0.86
CA THR A 251 -15.43 -10.74 0.59
C THR A 251 -16.67 -11.40 1.18
N GLU A 252 -17.74 -11.54 0.39
CA GLU A 252 -18.98 -12.22 0.79
C GLU A 252 -18.83 -13.74 0.95
N LYS A 253 -17.80 -14.34 0.33
CA LYS A 253 -17.57 -15.79 0.35
C LYS A 253 -16.51 -16.21 1.36
N ILE A 254 -15.92 -15.27 2.10
CA ILE A 254 -14.94 -15.55 3.14
C ILE A 254 -15.71 -15.98 4.40
N PRO A 255 -15.52 -17.20 4.91
CA PRO A 255 -16.17 -17.63 6.14
C PRO A 255 -15.80 -16.72 7.32
N GLU A 256 -16.79 -16.39 8.16
CA GLU A 256 -16.55 -15.68 9.43
C GLU A 256 -16.10 -16.64 10.53
N ASP A 257 -16.52 -17.91 10.47
CA ASP A 257 -16.05 -18.93 11.39
C ASP A 257 -14.56 -19.25 11.12
N PRO A 258 -13.68 -19.15 12.14
CA PRO A 258 -12.25 -19.40 11.97
C PRO A 258 -11.90 -20.80 11.47
N THR A 259 -12.70 -21.82 11.83
CA THR A 259 -12.45 -23.22 11.44
C THR A 259 -12.77 -23.43 9.97
N ASP A 260 -13.89 -22.88 9.51
CA ASP A 260 -14.28 -22.98 8.11
C ASP A 260 -13.38 -22.13 7.20
N LEU A 261 -12.93 -20.96 7.68
CA LEU A 261 -11.92 -20.16 6.98
C LEU A 261 -10.62 -20.94 6.81
N GLN A 262 -10.14 -21.62 7.86
CA GLN A 262 -8.93 -22.43 7.77
C GLN A 262 -9.05 -23.54 6.72
N LYS A 263 -10.17 -24.29 6.70
CA LYS A 263 -10.40 -25.34 5.68
C LYS A 263 -10.36 -24.78 4.26
N VAL A 264 -10.95 -23.61 4.04
CA VAL A 264 -10.93 -22.95 2.72
C VAL A 264 -9.49 -22.58 2.35
N LEU A 265 -8.74 -21.99 3.26
CA LEU A 265 -7.35 -21.60 3.03
C LEU A 265 -6.46 -22.79 2.70
N ASP A 266 -6.55 -23.88 3.47
CA ASP A 266 -5.78 -25.10 3.23
C ASP A 266 -6.11 -25.70 1.86
N ALA A 267 -7.40 -25.80 1.51
CA ALA A 267 -7.83 -26.31 0.21
C ALA A 267 -7.36 -25.44 -0.96
N GLN A 268 -7.38 -24.11 -0.80
CA GLN A 268 -6.87 -23.19 -1.83
C GLN A 268 -5.35 -23.25 -1.94
N ALA A 269 -4.64 -23.36 -0.83
CA ALA A 269 -3.19 -23.48 -0.79
C ALA A 269 -2.71 -24.77 -1.49
N GLU A 270 -3.34 -25.91 -1.20
CA GLU A 270 -3.04 -27.17 -1.89
C GLU A 270 -3.31 -27.10 -3.40
N ARG A 271 -4.43 -26.47 -3.80
CA ARG A 271 -4.74 -26.26 -5.22
C ARG A 271 -3.68 -25.37 -5.90
N LEU A 272 -3.26 -24.31 -5.24
CA LEU A 272 -2.24 -23.39 -5.73
C LEU A 272 -0.88 -24.09 -5.89
N LYS A 273 -0.48 -24.87 -4.88
CA LYS A 273 0.75 -25.70 -4.89
C LYS A 273 0.74 -26.68 -6.05
N LYS A 274 -0.36 -27.41 -6.25
CA LYS A 274 -0.54 -28.33 -7.37
C LYS A 274 -0.36 -27.62 -8.71
N MET A 275 -1.07 -26.50 -8.91
CA MET A 275 -0.98 -25.70 -10.14
C MET A 275 0.46 -25.23 -10.42
N MET A 276 1.17 -24.74 -9.40
CA MET A 276 2.57 -24.31 -9.53
C MET A 276 3.51 -25.49 -9.89
N SER A 277 3.25 -26.69 -9.37
CA SER A 277 4.05 -27.89 -9.65
C SER A 277 3.82 -28.46 -11.06
N GLU A 278 2.56 -28.52 -11.52
CA GLU A 278 2.20 -29.03 -12.85
C GLU A 278 2.76 -28.13 -13.96
N ARG A 279 2.86 -26.82 -13.68
CA ARG A 279 3.43 -25.84 -14.60
C ARG A 279 4.91 -26.09 -14.91
N ALA A 280 5.71 -26.51 -13.94
CA ALA A 280 7.14 -26.80 -14.17
C ALA A 280 7.36 -27.89 -15.25
N ALA A 281 6.33 -28.71 -15.53
CA ALA A 281 6.36 -29.75 -16.55
C ALA A 281 5.88 -29.30 -17.95
N LEU A 282 5.26 -28.11 -18.09
CA LEU A 282 4.73 -27.64 -19.37
C LEU A 282 5.86 -27.14 -20.28
N ARG A 283 6.02 -27.82 -21.43
CA ARG A 283 6.94 -27.43 -22.50
C ARG A 283 6.13 -27.06 -23.73
N THR A 284 6.14 -25.79 -24.09
CA THR A 284 5.65 -25.26 -25.37
C THR A 284 6.79 -24.57 -26.09
N ASP A 285 6.75 -24.49 -27.42
CA ASP A 285 7.71 -23.73 -28.22
C ASP A 285 7.16 -22.42 -28.78
N ASP A 286 5.85 -22.17 -28.63
CA ASP A 286 5.24 -20.90 -29.06
C ASP A 286 5.72 -19.73 -28.15
N PRO A 287 6.35 -18.69 -28.72
CA PRO A 287 6.91 -17.59 -27.95
C PRO A 287 5.86 -16.73 -27.23
N GLU A 288 4.65 -16.61 -27.81
CA GLU A 288 3.56 -15.84 -27.20
C GLU A 288 2.92 -16.61 -26.05
N ILE A 289 2.72 -17.93 -26.20
CA ILE A 289 2.27 -18.78 -25.08
C ILE A 289 3.32 -18.74 -23.96
N LYS A 290 4.62 -18.83 -24.28
CA LYS A 290 5.70 -18.67 -23.28
C LYS A 290 5.59 -17.33 -22.54
N ARG A 291 5.37 -16.22 -23.26
CA ARG A 291 5.22 -14.88 -22.68
C ARG A 291 4.00 -14.81 -21.76
N LEU A 292 2.82 -15.20 -22.23
CA LEU A 292 1.57 -15.15 -21.48
C LEU A 292 1.63 -16.02 -20.22
N VAL A 293 2.18 -17.24 -20.32
CA VAL A 293 2.38 -18.13 -19.17
C VAL A 293 3.41 -17.56 -18.20
N ALA A 294 4.46 -16.87 -18.66
CA ALA A 294 5.41 -16.19 -17.78
C ALA A 294 4.75 -15.01 -17.03
N SER A 295 3.93 -14.22 -17.71
CA SER A 295 3.19 -13.10 -17.14
C SER A 295 2.12 -13.56 -16.15
N ALA A 296 1.40 -14.65 -16.44
CA ALA A 296 0.46 -15.29 -15.52
C ALA A 296 1.12 -15.66 -14.19
N ASP A 297 2.36 -16.17 -14.24
CA ASP A 297 3.04 -16.59 -13.02
C ASP A 297 3.65 -15.46 -12.23
N LYS A 298 4.16 -14.45 -12.92
CA LYS A 298 4.51 -13.19 -12.26
C LYS A 298 3.28 -12.63 -11.54
N ALA A 299 2.11 -12.69 -12.18
CA ALA A 299 0.85 -12.24 -11.60
C ALA A 299 0.45 -13.07 -10.37
N ILE A 300 0.50 -14.41 -10.45
CA ILE A 300 0.21 -15.32 -9.32
C ILE A 300 1.15 -15.05 -8.15
N GLY A 301 2.46 -14.99 -8.40
CA GLY A 301 3.46 -14.71 -7.36
C GLY A 301 3.28 -13.33 -6.71
N GLN A 302 2.60 -12.41 -7.38
CA GLN A 302 2.26 -11.09 -6.86
C GLN A 302 0.83 -10.98 -6.31
N GLY A 303 0.09 -12.08 -6.26
CA GLY A 303 -1.30 -12.12 -5.78
C GLY A 303 -2.33 -11.52 -6.74
N ALA A 304 -1.94 -11.23 -7.98
CA ALA A 304 -2.82 -10.72 -9.02
C ALA A 304 -3.55 -11.87 -9.75
N ILE A 305 -4.44 -12.57 -9.03
CA ILE A 305 -5.07 -13.82 -9.50
C ILE A 305 -6.05 -13.59 -10.65
N VAL A 306 -6.77 -12.47 -10.69
CA VAL A 306 -7.71 -12.18 -11.79
C VAL A 306 -6.94 -11.90 -13.08
N THR A 307 -5.86 -11.14 -12.98
CA THR A 307 -4.94 -10.84 -14.09
C THR A 307 -4.22 -12.11 -14.56
N ALA A 308 -3.79 -12.96 -13.64
CA ALA A 308 -3.22 -14.27 -13.98
C ALA A 308 -4.19 -15.11 -14.81
N ARG A 309 -5.46 -15.18 -14.40
CA ARG A 309 -6.50 -15.89 -15.15
C ARG A 309 -6.65 -15.33 -16.55
N LYS A 310 -6.68 -14.00 -16.70
CA LYS A 310 -6.75 -13.35 -18.02
C LYS A 310 -5.60 -13.77 -18.94
N PHE A 311 -4.35 -13.76 -18.45
CA PHE A 311 -3.22 -14.20 -19.26
C PHE A 311 -3.32 -15.68 -19.67
N LEU A 312 -3.85 -16.53 -18.80
CA LEU A 312 -4.10 -17.93 -19.14
C LEU A 312 -5.24 -18.10 -20.15
N ASP A 313 -6.31 -17.30 -20.03
CA ASP A 313 -7.40 -17.27 -21.01
C ASP A 313 -6.88 -16.83 -22.40
N ASP A 314 -6.02 -15.81 -22.44
CA ASP A 314 -5.36 -15.36 -23.68
C ASP A 314 -4.44 -16.45 -24.25
N ALA A 315 -3.72 -17.20 -23.39
CA ALA A 315 -2.88 -18.31 -23.81
C ALA A 315 -3.70 -19.48 -24.38
N VAL A 316 -4.86 -19.79 -23.80
CA VAL A 316 -5.82 -20.77 -24.34
C VAL A 316 -6.31 -20.32 -25.71
N GLY A 317 -6.68 -19.05 -25.86
CA GLY A 317 -7.08 -18.50 -27.16
C GLY A 317 -5.98 -18.62 -28.21
N ARG A 318 -4.70 -18.47 -27.82
CA ARG A 318 -3.56 -18.71 -28.71
C ARG A 318 -3.41 -20.17 -29.10
N VAL A 319 -3.59 -21.11 -28.17
CA VAL A 319 -3.58 -22.55 -28.46
C VAL A 319 -4.66 -22.88 -29.50
N GLU A 320 -5.89 -22.43 -29.28
CA GLU A 320 -7.03 -22.69 -30.17
C GLU A 320 -6.78 -22.16 -31.59
N GLN A 321 -6.17 -20.98 -31.73
CA GLN A 321 -5.80 -20.43 -33.04
C GLN A 321 -4.74 -21.25 -33.78
N THR A 322 -3.91 -22.00 -33.06
CA THR A 322 -2.83 -22.80 -33.64
C THR A 322 -3.19 -24.28 -33.86
N ASN A 323 -4.35 -24.74 -33.37
CA ASN A 323 -4.75 -26.14 -33.42
C ASN A 323 -4.77 -26.71 -34.84
N ASP A 324 -5.41 -26.01 -35.79
CA ASP A 324 -5.51 -26.49 -37.17
C ASP A 324 -4.13 -26.71 -37.82
N ALA A 325 -3.15 -25.86 -37.48
CA ALA A 325 -1.79 -26.00 -37.99
C ALA A 325 -1.06 -27.21 -37.38
N VAL A 326 -1.34 -27.54 -36.12
CA VAL A 326 -0.82 -28.73 -35.44
C VAL A 326 -1.40 -29.99 -36.09
N ASP A 327 -2.72 -30.02 -36.31
CA ASP A 327 -3.41 -31.15 -36.94
C ASP A 327 -2.84 -31.42 -38.35
N GLN A 328 -2.64 -30.36 -39.14
CA GLN A 328 -2.02 -30.46 -40.47
C GLN A 328 -0.58 -31.00 -40.40
N ALA A 329 0.21 -30.57 -39.42
CA ALA A 329 1.57 -31.06 -39.25
C ALA A 329 1.59 -32.55 -38.86
N GLU A 330 0.67 -32.99 -38.00
CA GLU A 330 0.54 -34.41 -37.64
C GLU A 330 0.18 -35.26 -38.86
N ASP A 331 -0.77 -34.80 -39.68
CA ASP A 331 -1.15 -35.48 -40.92
C ASP A 331 0.02 -35.61 -41.90
N LEU A 332 0.83 -34.56 -42.07
CA LEU A 332 2.03 -34.60 -42.91
C LEU A 332 3.07 -35.61 -42.38
N VAL A 333 3.29 -35.65 -41.06
CA VAL A 333 4.20 -36.63 -40.43
C VAL A 333 3.68 -38.05 -40.63
N LYS A 334 2.38 -38.26 -40.50
CA LYS A 334 1.73 -39.56 -40.72
C LYS A 334 1.86 -40.01 -42.17
N GLN A 335 1.62 -39.11 -43.13
CA GLN A 335 1.80 -39.39 -44.56
C GLN A 335 3.26 -39.76 -44.87
N LYS A 336 4.22 -39.04 -44.30
CA LYS A 336 5.65 -39.37 -44.45
C LYS A 336 5.97 -40.77 -43.90
N ARG A 337 5.51 -41.10 -42.69
CA ARG A 337 5.72 -42.43 -42.09
C ARG A 337 5.15 -43.55 -42.96
N LEU A 338 3.96 -43.35 -43.55
CA LEU A 338 3.37 -44.30 -44.47
C LEU A 338 4.19 -44.45 -45.76
N ALA A 339 4.70 -43.35 -46.31
CA ALA A 339 5.58 -43.38 -47.49
C ALA A 339 6.89 -44.12 -47.20
N ASP A 340 7.54 -43.83 -46.06
CA ASP A 340 8.77 -44.51 -45.63
C ASP A 340 8.52 -46.03 -45.46
N ALA A 341 7.42 -46.41 -44.80
CA ALA A 341 7.02 -47.82 -44.64
C ALA A 341 6.78 -48.52 -45.98
N ALA A 342 6.20 -47.82 -46.97
CA ALA A 342 5.99 -48.36 -48.31
C ALA A 342 7.32 -48.63 -49.05
N ILE A 343 8.36 -47.84 -48.80
CA ILE A 343 9.71 -48.07 -49.34
C ILE A 343 10.29 -49.36 -48.75
N TYR A 344 10.20 -49.54 -47.43
CA TYR A 344 10.64 -50.78 -46.78
C TYR A 344 9.91 -52.02 -47.32
N ALA A 345 8.59 -51.93 -47.49
CA ALA A 345 7.80 -53.03 -48.07
C ALA A 345 8.24 -53.37 -49.50
N ARG A 346 8.42 -52.36 -50.37
CA ARG A 346 8.89 -52.58 -51.74
C ARG A 346 10.29 -53.19 -51.80
N ARG A 347 11.18 -52.81 -50.88
CA ARG A 347 12.51 -53.43 -50.77
C ARG A 347 12.38 -54.91 -50.40
N ALA A 348 11.53 -55.24 -49.44
CA ALA A 348 11.28 -56.63 -49.04
C ALA A 348 10.74 -57.48 -50.21
N ASP A 349 9.79 -56.95 -50.98
CA ASP A 349 9.26 -57.61 -52.18
C ASP A 349 10.38 -57.85 -53.22
N ALA A 350 11.22 -56.85 -53.47
CA ALA A 350 12.34 -56.96 -54.40
C ALA A 350 13.40 -57.98 -53.95
N SER A 351 13.70 -58.05 -52.65
CA SER A 351 14.58 -59.08 -52.07
C SER A 351 13.98 -60.48 -52.18
N GLY A 352 12.66 -60.61 -52.05
CA GLY A 352 11.93 -61.87 -52.29
C GLY A 352 12.08 -62.38 -53.72
N LEU A 353 12.09 -61.50 -54.73
CA LEU A 353 12.26 -61.89 -56.14
C LEU A 353 13.61 -62.55 -56.44
N VAL A 354 14.65 -62.25 -55.65
CA VAL A 354 15.99 -62.83 -55.78
C VAL A 354 16.27 -63.92 -54.73
N PHE A 355 15.23 -64.39 -54.03
CA PHE A 355 15.31 -65.41 -52.96
C PHE A 355 16.21 -65.01 -51.77
N ASP A 356 16.50 -63.72 -51.59
CA ASP A 356 17.27 -63.20 -50.45
C ASP A 356 16.33 -62.82 -49.30
N TYR A 357 15.77 -63.85 -48.65
CA TYR A 357 14.77 -63.67 -47.59
C TYR A 357 15.35 -63.06 -46.30
N ASN A 358 16.67 -63.14 -46.08
CA ASN A 358 17.31 -62.49 -44.94
C ASN A 358 17.29 -60.96 -45.09
N SER A 359 17.52 -60.45 -46.30
CA SER A 359 17.44 -59.02 -46.60
C SER A 359 16.01 -58.48 -46.64
N ALA A 360 15.00 -59.34 -46.78
CA ALA A 360 13.58 -58.96 -46.80
C ALA A 360 12.98 -58.73 -45.40
N ALA A 361 13.64 -59.20 -44.34
CA ALA A 361 13.12 -59.15 -42.97
C ALA A 361 13.51 -57.89 -42.17
N GLY A 362 14.30 -56.97 -42.73
CA GLY A 362 14.79 -55.76 -42.04
C GLY A 362 14.66 -54.49 -42.85
#